data_AF-T0ZK46-F1
#
_entry.id   AF-T0ZK46-F1
#
_cell.length_a   1.000
_cell.length_b   1.000
_cell.length_c   1.000
_cell.angle_alpha   90.00
_cell.angle_beta   90.00
_cell.angle_gamma   90.00
#
_symmetry.space_group_name_H-M   'P 1'
#
loop_
_entity.id
_entity.type
_entity.pdbx_description
1 polymer ?
#
loop_
_entity_poly.entity_id
_entity_poly.type
_entity_poly.pdbx_seq_one_letter_code
_entity_poly.pdbx_strand_id
1 'polypeptide(L)'
;MRVGVLALQGDVPEHLGAVTAADPTVTAVPVRDPVDLEPLDALFLPGGESTTMAKLLQLSGLWTPLTGVLSRGLPTLATCAGLILL
;
A
#
# COMPACT_ATOMS: atom_id res chain seq x y z
N MET A 1 0.25 -11.44 11.38
CA MET A 1 0.72 -10.82 10.13
C MET A 1 0.10 -9.46 9.99
N ARG A 2 0.85 -8.45 9.55
CA ARG A 2 0.41 -7.07 9.37
C ARG A 2 0.58 -6.67 7.91
N VAL A 3 -0.53 -6.36 7.25
CA VAL A 3 -0.55 -5.99 5.83
C VAL A 3 -0.90 -4.52 5.72
N GLY A 4 -0.02 -3.74 5.09
CA GLY A 4 -0.31 -2.36 4.74
C GLY A 4 -1.11 -2.27 3.46
N VAL A 5 -2.03 -1.32 3.36
CA VAL A 5 -2.71 -0.93 2.12
C VAL A 5 -2.40 0.54 1.86
N LEU A 6 -1.75 0.86 0.73
CA LEU A 6 -1.47 2.25 0.38
C LEU A 6 -2.79 3.04 0.31
N ALA A 7 -2.90 4.09 1.12
CA ALA A 7 -4.17 4.74 1.42
C ALA A 7 -4.20 6.24 1.09
N LEU A 8 -3.47 6.64 0.04
CA LEU A 8 -3.48 8.01 -0.48
C LEU A 8 -4.61 8.27 -1.47
N GLN A 9 -4.94 7.27 -2.30
CA GLN A 9 -6.05 7.28 -3.27
C GLN A 9 -6.32 5.83 -3.69
N GLY A 10 -7.57 5.53 -4.01
CA GLY A 10 -7.97 4.24 -4.59
C GLY A 10 -9.03 3.51 -3.77
N ASP A 11 -9.25 2.24 -4.13
CA ASP A 11 -10.24 1.34 -3.52
C ASP A 11 -9.73 0.76 -2.18
N VAL A 12 -9.35 1.66 -1.27
CA VAL A 12 -8.71 1.31 0.02
C VAL A 12 -9.65 0.49 0.93
N PRO A 13 -10.93 0.88 1.15
CA PRO A 13 -11.84 0.12 2.00
C PRO A 13 -12.03 -1.32 1.51
N GLU A 14 -12.13 -1.51 0.19
CA GLU A 14 -12.29 -2.81 -0.46
C GLU A 14 -11.08 -3.70 -0.22
N HIS A 15 -9.87 -3.15 -0.38
CA HIS A 15 -8.62 -3.88 -0.12
C HIS A 15 -8.46 -4.23 1.37
N LEU A 16 -8.76 -3.31 2.30
CA LEU A 16 -8.73 -3.60 3.75
C LEU A 16 -9.74 -4.69 4.13
N GLY A 17 -10.95 -4.61 3.57
CA GLY A 17 -11.99 -5.62 3.74
C GLY A 17 -11.59 -6.98 3.18
N ALA A 18 -10.98 -7.01 2.00
CA ALA A 18 -10.53 -8.24 1.35
C ALA A 18 -9.43 -8.96 2.15
N VAL A 19 -8.46 -8.22 2.71
CA VAL A 19 -7.42 -8.81 3.59
C VAL A 19 -8.07 -9.45 4.81
N THR A 20 -8.97 -8.72 5.47
CA THR A 20 -9.65 -9.21 6.69
C THR A 20 -10.57 -10.41 6.39
N ALA A 21 -11.22 -10.42 5.22
CA ALA A 21 -12.09 -11.52 4.80
C ALA A 21 -11.30 -12.77 4.41
N ALA A 22 -10.11 -12.61 3.83
CA ALA A 22 -9.23 -13.73 3.47
C ALA A 22 -8.66 -14.42 4.71
N ASP A 23 -8.27 -13.65 5.73
CA ASP A 23 -7.83 -14.17 7.02
C ASP A 23 -8.11 -13.15 8.15
N PRO A 24 -9.10 -13.43 9.03
CA PRO A 24 -9.46 -12.54 10.14
C PRO A 24 -8.37 -12.34 11.20
N THR A 25 -7.32 -13.17 11.19
CA THR A 25 -6.18 -13.02 12.12
C THR A 25 -5.13 -12.03 11.61
N VAL A 26 -5.23 -11.62 10.35
CA VAL A 26 -4.34 -10.62 9.73
C VAL A 26 -4.81 -9.22 10.09
N THR A 27 -3.87 -8.37 10.52
CA THR A 27 -4.15 -6.96 10.75
C THR A 27 -3.91 -6.17 9.48
N ALA A 28 -4.99 -5.74 8.82
CA ALA A 28 -4.94 -4.83 7.68
C ALA A 28 -4.88 -3.37 8.17
N VAL A 29 -3.91 -2.59 7.70
CA VAL A 29 -3.76 -1.19 8.11
C VAL A 29 -3.58 -0.25 6.91
N PRO A 30 -4.19 0.95 6.92
CA PRO A 30 -3.92 1.95 5.91
C PRO A 30 -2.49 2.50 6.06
N VAL A 31 -1.83 2.78 4.94
CA VAL A 31 -0.51 3.41 4.87
C VAL A 31 -0.68 4.79 4.24
N ARG A 32 -0.49 5.84 5.03
CA ARG A 32 -0.64 7.25 4.61
C ARG A 32 0.63 8.07 4.85
N ASP A 33 1.46 7.61 5.78
CA ASP A 33 2.69 8.28 6.18
C ASP A 33 3.87 7.30 6.22
N PRO A 34 5.13 7.77 6.14
CA PRO A 34 6.31 6.91 6.17
C PRO A 34 6.38 5.99 7.39
N VAL A 35 5.86 6.44 8.53
CA VAL A 35 5.83 5.66 9.78
C VAL A 35 4.92 4.43 9.69
N ASP A 36 3.93 4.43 8.78
CA ASP A 36 3.02 3.30 8.60
C ASP A 36 3.65 2.11 7.87
N LEU A 37 4.81 2.34 7.21
CA LEU A 37 5.51 1.31 6.43
C LEU A 37 6.28 0.32 7.32
N GLU A 38 6.47 0.61 8.60
CA GLU A 38 7.32 -0.20 9.48
C GLU A 38 6.70 -0.40 10.90
N PRO A 39 6.54 -1.65 11.38
CA PRO A 39 6.77 -2.93 10.70
C PRO A 39 5.55 -3.41 9.88
N LEU A 40 5.77 -3.82 8.63
CA LEU A 40 4.79 -4.53 7.78
C LEU A 40 5.38 -5.85 7.28
N ASP A 41 4.54 -6.89 7.19
CA ASP A 41 4.90 -8.19 6.60
C ASP A 41 4.64 -8.23 5.10
N ALA A 42 3.68 -7.43 4.62
CA ALA A 42 3.35 -7.29 3.20
C ALA A 42 2.67 -5.94 2.94
N LEU A 43 2.68 -5.50 1.67
CA LEU A 43 2.09 -4.26 1.21
C LEU A 43 1.14 -4.50 0.03
N PHE A 44 -0.01 -3.83 0.05
CA PHE A 44 -0.98 -3.83 -1.03
C PHE A 44 -1.01 -2.44 -1.66
N LEU A 45 -0.78 -2.37 -2.97
CA LEU A 45 -0.96 -1.17 -3.80
C LEU A 45 -2.30 -1.29 -4.53
N PRO A 46 -3.35 -0.55 -4.13
CA PRO A 46 -4.69 -0.72 -4.67
C PRO A 46 -4.82 -0.13 -6.08
N GLY A 47 -5.99 -0.40 -6.70
CA GLY A 47 -6.42 0.26 -7.92
C GLY A 47 -6.83 1.73 -7.71
N GLY A 48 -6.98 2.47 -8.80
CA GLY A 48 -7.24 3.91 -8.76
C GLY A 48 -6.77 4.59 -10.04
N GLU A 49 -6.13 5.75 -9.90
CA GLU A 49 -5.53 6.48 -11.02
C GLU A 49 -4.05 6.75 -10.73
N SER A 50 -3.17 6.12 -11.52
CA SER A 50 -1.74 6.05 -11.23
C SER A 50 -1.06 7.43 -11.24
N THR A 51 -1.52 8.36 -12.08
CA THR A 51 -0.95 9.72 -12.13
C THR A 51 -1.18 10.47 -10.83
N THR A 52 -2.40 10.35 -10.30
CA THR A 52 -2.82 10.95 -9.03
C THR A 52 -2.08 10.31 -7.86
N MET A 53 -1.99 8.98 -7.84
CA MET A 53 -1.25 8.25 -6.81
C MET A 53 0.23 8.64 -6.79
N ALA A 54 0.89 8.70 -7.95
CA ALA A 54 2.29 9.11 -8.06
C ALA A 54 2.50 10.54 -7.53
N LYS A 55 1.62 11.47 -7.90
CA LYS A 55 1.66 12.85 -7.40
C LYS A 55 1.48 12.92 -5.88
N LEU A 56 0.54 12.16 -5.32
CA LEU A 56 0.31 12.13 -3.87
C LEU A 56 1.46 11.49 -3.11
N LEU A 57 2.09 10.43 -3.64
CA LEU A 57 3.28 9.82 -3.05
C LEU A 57 4.46 10.80 -2.98
N GLN A 58 4.61 11.65 -4.00
CA GLN A 58 5.62 12.71 -3.98
C GLN A 58 5.28 13.80 -2.95
N LEU A 59 4.04 14.28 -2.93
CA LEU A 59 3.60 15.36 -2.03
C LEU A 59 3.62 14.95 -0.54
N SER A 60 3.34 13.69 -0.24
CA SER A 60 3.38 13.14 1.12
C SER A 60 4.79 12.77 1.58
N GLY A 61 5.80 12.82 0.71
CA GLY A 61 7.15 12.33 1.01
C GLY A 61 7.24 10.80 1.15
N LEU A 62 6.19 10.06 0.78
CA LEU A 62 6.13 8.60 0.85
C LEU A 62 6.88 7.90 -0.28
N TRP A 63 7.17 8.59 -1.39
CA TRP A 63 7.80 7.97 -2.56
C TRP A 63 9.12 7.25 -2.22
N THR A 64 10.04 7.95 -1.57
CA THR A 64 11.35 7.42 -1.18
C THR A 64 11.25 6.25 -0.19
N PRO A 65 10.52 6.34 0.94
CA PRO A 65 10.41 5.22 1.87
C PRO A 65 9.65 4.03 1.26
N LEU A 66 8.63 4.26 0.42
CA LEU A 66 7.91 3.21 -0.29
C LEU A 66 8.86 2.42 -1.22
N THR A 67 9.56 3.11 -2.13
CA THR A 67 10.53 2.47 -3.03
C THR A 67 11.65 1.77 -2.25
N GLY A 68 12.03 2.30 -1.09
CA GLY A 68 12.96 1.67 -0.16
C GLY A 68 12.48 0.31 0.36
N VAL A 69 11.25 0.20 0.87
CA VAL A 69 10.73 -1.10 1.36
C VAL A 69 10.53 -2.11 0.22
N LEU A 70 10.10 -1.65 -0.97
CA LEU A 70 9.95 -2.49 -2.15
C LEU A 70 11.30 -3.07 -2.60
N SER A 71 12.34 -2.23 -2.65
CA SER A 71 13.70 -2.64 -3.02
C SER A 71 14.32 -3.61 -2.00
N ARG A 72 13.88 -3.56 -0.74
CA ARG A 72 14.27 -4.51 0.31
C ARG A 72 13.52 -5.86 0.22
N GLY A 73 12.59 -6.00 -0.72
CA GLY A 73 11.86 -7.24 -0.95
C GLY A 73 10.63 -7.42 -0.07
N LEU A 74 10.02 -6.34 0.43
CA LEU A 74 8.72 -6.43 1.11
C LEU A 74 7.69 -7.06 0.14
N PRO A 75 7.08 -8.21 0.50
CA PRO A 75 6.08 -8.85 -0.35
C PRO A 75 4.97 -7.87 -0.71
N THR A 76 4.77 -7.63 -2.01
CA THR A 76 3.85 -6.60 -2.49
C THR A 76 2.86 -7.16 -3.49
N LEU A 77 1.57 -6.94 -3.23
CA LEU A 77 0.51 -7.17 -4.19
C LEU A 77 0.07 -5.83 -4.79
N ALA A 78 0.10 -5.72 -6.11
CA ALA A 78 -0.32 -4.52 -6.81
C ALA A 78 -1.45 -4.83 -7.78
N THR A 79 -2.49 -4.00 -7.80
CA THR A 79 -3.66 -4.18 -8.67
C THR A 79 -3.93 -2.93 -9.49
N CYS A 80 -4.29 -3.08 -10.77
CA CYS A 80 -4.64 -1.98 -11.67
C CYS A 80 -3.61 -0.83 -11.64
N ALA A 81 -3.98 0.36 -11.14
CA ALA A 81 -3.09 1.51 -11.02
C ALA A 81 -1.88 1.25 -10.13
N GLY A 82 -2.02 0.44 -9.06
CA GLY A 82 -0.91 0.01 -8.23
C GLY A 82 0.14 -0.75 -9.02
N LEU A 83 -0.25 -1.54 -10.03
CA LEU A 83 0.69 -2.27 -10.89
C LEU A 83 1.44 -1.33 -11.84
N ILE A 84 0.79 -0.25 -12.30
CA ILE A 84 1.43 0.77 -13.16
C ILE A 84 2.50 1.56 -12.38
N LEU A 85 2.38 1.65 -11.04
CA LEU A 85 3.34 2.35 -10.19
C LEU A 85 4.63 1.58 -9.90
N LEU A 86 4.63 0.26 -10.08
CA LEU A 86 5.80 -0.61 -9.87
C LEU A 86 6.72 -0.60 -11.10
#